data_AF-A0A2E3BD48-F1
#
_entry.id   AF-A0A2E3BD48-F1
#
_cell.length_a   1.000
_cell.length_b   1.000
_cell.length_c   1.000
_cell.angle_alpha   90.00
_cell.angle_beta   90.00
_cell.angle_gamma   90.00
#
_symmetry.space_group_name_H-M   'P 1'
#
loop_
_entity.id
_entity.type
_entity.pdbx_description
1 polymer ?
#
loop_
_entity_poly.entity_id
_entity_poly.type
_entity_poly.pdbx_seq_one_letter_code
_entity_poly.pdbx_strand_id
1 'polypeptide(L)' 'MKYITSVIFGFILVGVLSITLTPLLSDAYISFYDLEAGPDAETELFMFLLYVQWPLFFATGFASGYLLHSKIISRKHK' A
#
# COMPACT_ATOMS: atom_id res chain seq x y z
N MET A 1 8.75 21.23 0.62
CA MET A 1 7.87 20.35 -0.18
C MET A 1 8.02 18.85 0.11
N LYS A 2 8.83 18.42 1.10
CA LYS A 2 9.08 17.00 1.41
C LYS A 2 7.83 16.15 1.61
N TYR A 3 6.82 16.71 2.29
CA TYR A 3 5.57 16.03 2.56
C TYR A 3 4.73 15.83 1.29
N ILE A 4 4.78 16.77 0.34
CA ILE A 4 4.05 16.65 -0.94
C ILE A 4 4.61 15.48 -1.75
N THR A 5 5.93 15.39 -1.89
CA THR A 5 6.57 14.25 -2.57
C THR A 5 6.23 12.92 -1.89
N SER A 6 6.21 12.90 -0.55
CA SER A 6 5.88 11.70 0.22
C SER A 6 4.42 11.27 0.00
N VAL A 7 3.48 12.21 0.01
CA VAL A 7 2.05 11.96 -0.25
C VAL A 7 1.84 11.44 -1.67
N ILE A 8 2.47 12.05 -2.68
CA ILE A 8 2.39 11.59 -4.08
C ILE A 8 2.89 10.15 -4.20
N PHE A 9 4.05 9.85 -3.61
CA PHE A 9 4.59 8.49 -3.60
C PHE A 9 3.67 7.50 -2.87
N GLY A 10 3.03 7.93 -1.78
CA GLY A 10 2.01 7.14 -1.08
C GLY A 10 0.89 6.71 -2.01
N PHE A 11 0.27 7.65 -2.73
CA PHE A 11 -0.82 7.33 -3.67
C PHE A 11 -0.37 6.49 -4.86
N ILE A 12 0.82 6.76 -5.42
CA ILE A 12 1.38 5.93 -6.49
C ILE A 12 1.55 4.50 -6.02
N LEU A 13 2.09 4.29 -4.82
CA LEU A 13 2.33 2.95 -4.30
C LEU A 13 1.02 2.21 -4.01
N VAL A 14 0.01 2.90 -3.47
CA VAL A 14 -1.35 2.32 -3.32
C VAL A 14 -1.85 1.80 -4.67
N GLY A 15 -1.80 2.61 -5.73
CA GLY A 15 -2.26 2.20 -7.05
C GLY A 15 -1.49 1.00 -7.61
N VAL A 16 -0.16 1.04 -7.57
CA VAL A 16 0.69 -0.03 -8.12
C VAL A 16 0.51 -1.33 -7.35
N LEU A 17 0.59 -1.29 -6.02
CA LEU A 17 0.49 -2.50 -5.19
C LEU A 17 -0.93 -3.06 -5.14
N SER A 18 -1.96 -2.23 -5.34
CA SER A 18 -3.33 -2.73 -5.48
C SER A 18 -3.51 -3.62 -6.72
N ILE A 19 -2.72 -3.38 -7.77
CA ILE A 19 -2.79 -4.19 -9.01
C ILE A 19 -1.90 -5.42 -8.89
N THR A 20 -0.71 -5.29 -8.29
CA THR A 20 0.29 -6.35 -8.30
C THR A 20 0.22 -7.28 -7.09
N LEU A 21 -0.05 -6.74 -5.90
CA LEU A 21 0.10 -7.46 -4.64
C LEU A 21 -1.25 -7.89 -4.03
N THR A 22 -2.33 -7.14 -4.29
CA THR A 22 -3.66 -7.48 -3.77
C THR A 22 -4.12 -8.89 -4.12
N PRO A 23 -3.98 -9.41 -5.36
CA PRO A 23 -4.40 -10.78 -5.65
C PRO A 23 -3.67 -11.80 -4.76
N LEU A 24 -2.35 -11.66 -4.62
CA LEU A 24 -1.52 -12.55 -3.80
C LEU A 24 -1.88 -12.47 -2.32
N LEU A 25 -2.12 -11.26 -1.80
CA LEU A 25 -2.50 -11.06 -0.40
C LEU A 25 -3.92 -11.55 -0.11
N SER A 26 -4.85 -11.37 -1.06
CA SER A 26 -6.21 -11.87 -0.95
C SER A 26 -6.24 -13.40 -0.94
N ASP A 27 -5.49 -14.06 -1.85
CA ASP A 27 -5.37 -15.52 -1.87
C ASP A 27 -4.77 -16.05 -0.55
N ALA A 28 -3.72 -15.40 -0.05
CA ALA A 28 -3.13 -15.74 1.23
C ALA A 28 -4.12 -15.54 2.40
N TYR A 29 -4.92 -14.48 2.37
CA TYR A 29 -5.93 -14.21 3.40
C TYR A 29 -7.05 -15.25 3.37
N ILE A 30 -7.57 -15.61 2.18
CA ILE A 30 -8.56 -16.68 2.00
C ILE A 30 -8.02 -17.99 2.58
N SER A 31 -6.79 -18.36 2.23
CA SER A 31 -6.18 -19.61 2.70
C SER A 31 -5.88 -19.60 4.21
N PHE A 32 -5.62 -18.45 4.82
CA PHE A 32 -5.29 -18.37 6.23
C PHE A 32 -6.53 -18.40 7.12
N TYR A 33 -7.65 -17.87 6.63
CA TYR A 33 -8.92 -17.78 7.36
C TYR A 33 -9.98 -18.78 6.89
N ASP A 34 -9.63 -19.70 5.96
CA ASP A 34 -10.54 -20.68 5.36
C ASP A 34 -11.87 -20.04 4.87
N LEU A 35 -11.75 -18.92 4.16
CA LEU A 35 -12.92 -18.19 3.66
C LEU A 35 -13.64 -18.99 2.57
N GLU A 36 -14.92 -19.28 2.80
CA GLU A 36 -15.78 -19.89 1.79
C GLU A 36 -16.21 -18.86 0.74
N ALA A 37 -16.27 -19.28 -0.53
CA ALA A 37 -16.70 -18.42 -1.61
C ALA A 37 -18.15 -17.97 -1.40
N GLY A 38 -18.36 -16.66 -1.31
CA GLY A 38 -19.68 -16.08 -1.08
C GLY A 38 -19.62 -14.58 -0.80
N PRO A 39 -20.80 -13.93 -0.65
CA PRO A 39 -20.88 -12.49 -0.41
C PRO A 39 -20.19 -12.04 0.89
N ASP A 40 -20.12 -12.93 1.88
CA ASP A 40 -19.44 -12.66 3.15
C ASP A 40 -17.92 -12.58 2.96
N ALA A 41 -17.33 -13.53 2.22
CA ALA A 41 -15.90 -13.51 1.90
C ALA A 41 -15.52 -12.33 0.99
N GLU A 42 -16.37 -11.97 0.01
CA GLU A 42 -16.14 -10.76 -0.80
C GLU A 42 -16.12 -9.49 0.06
N THR A 43 -17.06 -9.40 1.01
CA THR A 43 -17.13 -8.28 1.95
C THR A 43 -15.88 -8.23 2.84
N GLU A 44 -15.42 -9.38 3.34
CA GLU A 44 -14.24 -9.45 4.19
C GLU A 44 -12.96 -9.09 3.44
N LEU A 45 -12.79 -9.57 2.21
CA LEU A 45 -11.65 -9.23 1.36
C LEU A 45 -11.65 -7.75 0.98
N PHE A 46 -12.82 -7.16 0.77
CA PHE A 46 -12.94 -5.72 0.55
C PHE A 46 -12.57 -4.91 1.79
N MET A 47 -13.01 -5.34 2.98
CA MET A 47 -12.59 -4.72 4.24
C MET A 47 -11.08 -4.87 4.46
N PHE A 48 -10.49 -6.03 4.16
CA PHE A 48 -9.06 -6.27 4.24
C PHE A 48 -8.28 -5.35 3.28
N LEU A 49 -8.77 -5.15 2.05
CA LEU A 49 -8.18 -4.21 1.09
C LEU A 49 -8.18 -2.78 1.64
N LEU A 50 -9.34 -2.29 2.09
CA LEU A 50 -9.49 -0.89 2.51
C LEU A 50 -8.82 -0.56 3.84
N TYR A 51 -8.92 -1.44 4.82
CA TYR A 51 -8.48 -1.15 6.19
C TYR A 51 -7.10 -1.68 6.52
N VAL A 52 -6.56 -2.60 5.72
CA VAL A 52 -5.22 -3.17 5.95
C VAL A 52 -4.30 -2.89 4.77
N GLN A 53 -4.63 -3.35 3.57
CA GLN A 53 -3.71 -3.26 2.43
C GLN A 53 -3.44 -1.80 2.03
N TRP A 54 -4.47 -1.01 1.76
CA TRP A 54 -4.31 0.38 1.32
C TRP A 54 -3.55 1.26 2.32
N PRO A 55 -3.85 1.23 3.64
CA PRO A 55 -3.06 1.96 4.63
C PRO A 55 -1.59 1.54 4.65
N LEU A 56 -1.30 0.24 4.54
CA LEU A 56 0.08 -0.27 4.50
C LEU A 56 0.82 0.16 3.22
N PHE A 57 0.16 0.07 2.06
CA PHE A 57 0.73 0.52 0.79
C PHE A 57 0.98 2.03 0.81
N PHE A 58 0.06 2.81 1.38
CA PHE A 58 0.24 4.25 1.51
C PHE A 58 1.39 4.58 2.46
N ALA A 59 1.45 3.95 3.63
CA ALA A 59 2.49 4.20 4.63
C ALA A 59 3.89 3.86 4.09
N THR A 60 4.03 2.74 3.39
CA THR A 60 5.29 2.33 2.76
C THR A 60 5.69 3.28 1.62
N GLY A 61 4.73 3.72 0.79
CA GLY A 61 4.97 4.72 -0.25
C GLY A 61 5.37 6.07 0.32
N PHE A 62 4.69 6.52 1.38
CA PHE A 62 4.99 7.76 2.09
C PHE A 62 6.39 7.74 2.69
N ALA A 63 6.75 6.67 3.41
CA ALA A 63 8.08 6.50 3.98
C ALA A 63 9.16 6.52 2.88
N SER A 64 8.93 5.81 1.79
CA SER A 64 9.85 5.76 0.64
C SER A 64 10.04 7.14 0.00
N GLY A 65 8.95 7.88 -0.23
CA GLY A 65 9.00 9.24 -0.77
C GLY A 65 9.72 10.22 0.16
N TYR A 66 9.54 10.07 1.48
CA TYR A 66 10.24 10.88 2.48
C TYR A 66 11.75 10.64 2.46
N LEU A 67 12.16 9.37 2.43
CA LEU A 67 13.57 8.97 2.38
C LEU A 67 14.23 9.43 1.07
N LEU A 68 13.52 9.29 -0.06
CA LEU A 68 14.00 9.73 -1.36
C LEU A 68 14.23 11.24 -1.40
N HIS A 69 13.23 12.02 -0.97
CA HIS A 69 13.34 13.48 -0.93
C HIS A 69 14.48 13.94 0.00
N SER A 70 14.65 13.28 1.15
CA SER A 70 15.72 13.59 2.10
C SER A 70 17.10 13.31 1.50
N LYS A 71 17.28 12.19 0.78
CA LYS A 71 18.52 11.88 0.05
C LYS A 71 18.81 12.88 -1.06
N ILE A 72 17.80 13.29 -1.83
CA ILE A 72 17.98 14.26 -2.94
C ILE A 72 18.43 15.62 -2.41
N ILE A 73 17.80 16.14 -1.35
CA ILE A 73 18.21 17.41 -0.76
C ILE A 73 19.62 17.33 -0.17
N SER A 74 19.94 16.25 0.55
CA SER A 74 21.27 16.08 1.14
C SER A 74 22.38 16.06 0.08
N ARG A 75 22.11 15.55 -1.13
CA ARG A 75 23.06 15.58 -2.25
C ARG A 75 23.19 16.95 -2.92
N LYS A 76 22.14 17.78 -2.88
CA LYS A 76 22.17 19.16 -3.43
C LYS A 76 22.92 20.16 -2.55
N HIS A 77 23.18 19.82 -1.30
CA HIS A 77 23.87 20.68 -0.33
C HIS A 77 25.35 20.32 -0.12
N LYS A 78 25.85 19.33 -0.85
CA LYS A 78 27.26 18.99 -1.01
C LYS A 78 27.74 19.47 -2.37
#